data_AF-A0A2N6QR05-F1
#
_entry.id   AF-A0A2N6QR05-F1
#
_cell.length_a   1.000
_cell.length_b   1.000
_cell.length_c   1.000
_cell.angle_alpha   90.00
_cell.angle_beta   90.00
_cell.angle_gamma   90.00
#
_symmetry.space_group_name_H-M   'P 1'
#
loop_
_entity.id
_entity.type
_entity.pdbx_description
1 polymer ?
#
loop_
_entity_poly.entity_id
_entity_poly.type
_entity_poly.pdbx_seq_one_letter_code
_entity_poly.pdbx_strand_id
1 'polypeptide(L)'
;MQSNLSYTLIIGGTLLLASCDLVAPGDIENPNVTEDSYLQGGNAMDTWVNGAEKTLALTVGDFCLQTEIISDNYFNNYTRESKLFDEPRILYNDPDVNGLERAVQQLRATADFAFEKVSQHDKNVTEAQLFKLHTIKAYGFLLGGENFMALPVSERGAVKTWQELLQLALLSLTESEKYAENDTLRSFVHTLKARAYYRLGKVDKALEESGKALKLCNNLLWQVQFDGSNSVFNAMQDDIWKALYQPLPRLNFLNPKYVQLTSTYESPISIAKAEENHLIMAEALLAKQETDKCKAQLKQLLGLVKSRPVLHDVKDWAKTRAVGGIKEYPDGAAYVVAASPGEPYRKGLVLSRKKPQVVSVPTVSGTSVTAEMIDQCQVHDALLELIYLMRQEIFIAEGRRMNDLGIRLPISEVEAKANPSAAPYTKAHIPAFIPLGQGMDAFELDKKNLRVTIRYNMNHLIVSNKTTDDVVPFE
;
A
#
# COMPACT_ATOMS: atom_id res chain seq x y z
N MET A 1 59.72 -13.63 65.27
CA MET A 1 58.98 -12.35 65.37
C MET A 1 57.91 -12.41 64.28
N GLN A 2 56.65 -12.85 64.50
CA GLN A 2 55.60 -12.24 65.34
C GLN A 2 55.69 -10.71 65.28
N SER A 3 54.68 -9.92 64.89
CA SER A 3 53.30 -10.08 64.44
C SER A 3 52.99 -8.79 63.65
N ASN A 4 52.07 -8.74 62.69
CA ASN A 4 50.70 -8.33 62.98
C ASN A 4 49.80 -8.56 61.76
N LEU A 5 48.75 -9.33 62.02
CA LEU A 5 47.48 -9.35 61.32
C LEU A 5 46.78 -7.98 61.46
N SER A 6 46.11 -7.51 60.42
CA SER A 6 44.68 -7.18 60.47
C SER A 6 44.10 -6.84 59.09
N TYR A 7 43.22 -7.75 58.64
CA TYR A 7 41.93 -7.58 57.95
C TYR A 7 41.76 -6.40 56.98
N THR A 8 41.32 -6.59 55.73
CA THR A 8 39.91 -6.88 55.35
C THR A 8 39.94 -7.18 53.82
N LEU A 9 39.53 -8.37 53.34
CA LEU A 9 38.21 -8.68 52.72
C LEU A 9 37.91 -7.80 51.47
N ILE A 10 37.39 -8.26 50.32
CA ILE A 10 36.98 -9.58 49.82
C ILE A 10 36.52 -9.38 48.35
N ILE A 11 36.61 -10.45 47.53
CA ILE A 11 35.77 -10.78 46.34
C ILE A 11 35.87 -9.80 45.16
N GLY A 12 36.37 -10.22 43.99
CA GLY A 12 35.76 -11.22 43.11
C GLY A 12 35.13 -10.43 41.94
N GLY A 13 35.59 -10.57 40.72
CA GLY A 13 35.39 -11.77 39.91
C GLY A 13 34.25 -11.46 38.94
N THR A 14 34.58 -11.03 37.73
CA THR A 14 33.70 -11.15 36.55
C THR A 14 34.54 -11.04 35.28
N LEU A 15 35.00 -12.20 34.82
CA LEU A 15 35.12 -12.49 33.40
C LEU A 15 33.71 -12.84 32.93
N LEU A 16 33.04 -11.91 32.26
CA LEU A 16 31.90 -12.20 31.40
C LEU A 16 32.13 -11.47 30.07
N LEU A 17 32.14 -12.29 29.02
CA LEU A 17 32.43 -11.96 27.64
C LEU A 17 31.35 -11.02 27.10
N ALA A 18 31.75 -9.78 26.79
CA ALA A 18 31.01 -8.89 25.91
C ALA A 18 31.29 -9.30 24.45
N SER A 19 30.47 -10.19 23.90
CA SER A 19 30.43 -10.48 22.47
C SER A 19 29.29 -9.70 21.83
N CYS A 20 29.46 -8.37 21.66
CA CYS A 20 28.69 -7.54 20.73
C CYS A 20 29.24 -6.11 20.51
N ASP A 21 30.50 -5.83 20.86
CA ASP A 21 31.13 -4.51 20.63
C ASP A 21 32.03 -4.44 19.37
N LEU A 22 32.03 -5.47 18.53
CA LEU A 22 32.99 -5.56 17.41
C LEU A 22 32.55 -4.92 16.08
N VAL A 23 31.43 -4.19 16.05
CA VAL A 23 31.15 -3.10 15.09
C VAL A 23 30.20 -2.07 15.74
N ALA A 24 30.61 -1.45 16.84
CA ALA A 24 30.10 -0.11 17.11
C ALA A 24 30.75 0.80 16.05
N PRO A 25 30.01 1.58 15.25
CA PRO A 25 30.62 2.72 14.59
C PRO A 25 31.02 3.67 15.71
N GLY A 26 32.22 3.49 16.25
CA GLY A 26 32.79 4.47 17.17
C GLY A 26 32.81 5.81 16.45
N ASP A 27 32.36 6.85 17.15
CA ASP A 27 32.51 8.30 16.90
C ASP A 27 33.30 8.72 15.65
N ILE A 28 32.85 8.34 14.46
CA ILE A 28 33.23 9.01 13.21
C ILE A 28 32.11 10.01 12.95
N GLU A 29 32.02 11.02 13.82
CA GLU A 29 31.38 12.27 13.42
C GLU A 29 32.29 12.90 12.36
N ASN A 30 31.76 13.08 11.16
CA ASN A 30 32.42 13.95 10.19
C ASN A 30 32.43 15.36 10.80
N PRO A 31 33.59 15.95 11.14
CA PRO A 31 33.64 17.25 11.81
C PRO A 31 33.07 18.40 10.96
N ASN A 32 32.74 18.13 9.68
CA ASN A 32 32.12 19.08 8.77
C ASN A 32 30.60 18.92 8.62
N VAL A 33 29.98 17.86 9.20
CA VAL A 33 28.53 17.59 9.11
C VAL A 33 28.05 17.00 10.43
N THR A 34 27.80 17.87 11.42
CA THR A 34 27.17 17.52 12.71
C THR A 34 25.68 17.89 12.71
N GLU A 35 24.88 17.28 13.59
CA GLU A 35 23.47 17.67 13.79
C GLU A 35 23.35 19.16 14.11
N ASP A 36 24.22 19.68 14.98
CA ASP A 36 24.27 21.12 15.31
C ASP A 36 24.57 21.98 14.08
N SER A 37 25.52 21.58 13.22
CA SER A 37 25.83 22.32 12.00
C SER A 37 24.67 22.34 11.01
N TYR A 38 23.87 21.27 10.98
CA TYR A 38 22.67 21.16 10.16
C TYR A 38 21.53 22.03 10.71
N LEU A 39 21.22 21.91 12.01
CA LEU A 39 20.13 22.65 12.67
C LEU A 39 20.39 24.16 12.69
N GLN A 40 21.65 24.58 12.75
CA GLN A 40 22.04 26.00 12.69
C GLN A 40 22.07 26.56 11.26
N GLY A 41 21.86 25.71 10.24
CA GLY A 41 21.76 26.13 8.85
C GLY A 41 20.48 26.93 8.57
N GLY A 42 20.56 27.94 7.69
CA GLY A 42 19.46 28.87 7.43
C GLY A 42 18.19 28.28 6.77
N ASN A 43 18.25 27.03 6.28
CA ASN A 43 17.16 26.33 5.58
C ASN A 43 17.00 24.88 6.10
N ALA A 44 17.14 24.67 7.40
CA ALA A 44 17.09 23.34 8.00
C ALA A 44 15.76 22.64 7.70
N MET A 45 14.63 23.34 7.85
CA MET A 45 13.30 22.74 7.63
C MET A 45 13.07 22.34 6.17
N ASP A 46 13.48 23.16 5.20
CA ASP A 46 13.37 22.81 3.77
C ASP A 46 14.12 21.51 3.45
N THR A 47 15.34 21.41 3.94
CA THR A 47 16.18 20.21 3.73
C THR A 47 15.55 18.99 4.42
N TRP A 48 14.98 19.17 5.61
CA TRP A 48 14.31 18.09 6.34
C TRP A 48 13.08 17.57 5.60
N VAL A 49 12.21 18.49 5.16
CA VAL A 49 10.97 18.15 4.45
C VAL A 49 11.29 17.42 3.14
N ASN A 50 12.31 17.86 2.40
CA ASN A 50 12.76 17.13 1.20
C ASN A 50 13.21 15.69 1.54
N GLY A 51 13.94 15.50 2.64
CA GLY A 51 14.32 14.17 3.13
C GLY A 51 13.10 13.32 3.56
N ALA A 52 12.11 13.95 4.19
CA ALA A 52 10.85 13.31 4.58
C ALA A 52 10.03 12.87 3.36
N GLU A 53 9.97 13.70 2.30
CA GLU A 53 9.30 13.36 1.03
C GLU A 53 10.01 12.22 0.31
N LYS A 54 11.35 12.20 0.30
CA LYS A 54 12.12 11.05 -0.20
C LYS A 54 11.77 9.77 0.57
N THR A 55 11.69 9.86 1.90
CA THR A 55 11.36 8.71 2.76
C THR A 55 9.93 8.21 2.48
N LEU A 56 8.98 9.14 2.27
CA LEU A 56 7.63 8.81 1.85
C LEU A 56 7.61 8.07 0.50
N ALA A 57 8.35 8.55 -0.49
CA ALA A 57 8.42 7.92 -1.81
C ALA A 57 8.93 6.47 -1.74
N LEU A 58 10.06 6.25 -1.07
CA LEU A 58 10.61 4.91 -0.89
C LEU A 58 9.64 3.99 -0.13
N THR A 59 9.05 4.48 0.96
CA THR A 59 8.06 3.73 1.74
C THR A 59 6.85 3.33 0.88
N VAL A 60 6.31 4.25 0.08
CA VAL A 60 5.16 3.98 -0.79
C VAL A 60 5.52 2.97 -1.88
N GLY A 61 6.71 3.07 -2.46
CA GLY A 61 7.22 2.10 -3.44
C GLY A 61 7.30 0.69 -2.86
N ASP A 62 7.91 0.54 -1.68
CA ASP A 62 8.09 -0.75 -1.01
C ASP A 62 6.75 -1.36 -0.58
N PHE A 63 5.87 -0.57 0.03
CA PHE A 63 4.52 -1.05 0.40
C PHE A 63 3.75 -1.48 -0.84
N CYS A 64 3.79 -0.70 -1.92
CA CYS A 64 3.11 -1.06 -3.16
C CYS A 64 3.62 -2.39 -3.70
N LEU A 65 4.94 -2.58 -3.79
CA LEU A 65 5.53 -3.83 -4.30
C LEU A 65 5.10 -5.03 -3.44
N GLN A 66 5.32 -4.94 -2.13
CA GLN A 66 5.14 -6.07 -1.23
C GLN A 66 3.67 -6.43 -1.00
N THR A 67 2.79 -5.44 -0.89
CA THR A 67 1.35 -5.73 -0.65
C THR A 67 0.61 -6.14 -1.91
N GLU A 68 1.10 -5.78 -3.10
CA GLU A 68 0.52 -6.25 -4.36
C GLU A 68 0.86 -7.73 -4.62
N ILE A 69 2.08 -8.18 -4.32
CA ILE A 69 2.48 -9.58 -4.50
C ILE A 69 1.87 -10.52 -3.45
N ILE A 70 1.46 -10.00 -2.28
CA ILE A 70 0.67 -10.76 -1.30
C ILE A 70 -0.78 -11.00 -1.79
N SER A 71 -1.22 -10.28 -2.82
CA SER A 71 -2.61 -10.24 -3.27
C SER A 71 -2.86 -11.00 -4.58
N ASP A 72 -4.10 -11.05 -5.04
CA ASP A 72 -4.50 -11.65 -6.33
C ASP A 72 -4.35 -10.72 -7.54
N ASN A 73 -3.57 -9.64 -7.42
CA ASN A 73 -3.35 -8.69 -8.51
C ASN A 73 -2.18 -9.08 -9.42
N TYR A 74 -1.14 -9.67 -8.84
CA TYR A 74 0.08 -10.00 -9.55
C TYR A 74 0.61 -11.30 -8.98
N PHE A 75 1.09 -12.19 -9.85
CA PHE A 75 1.94 -13.29 -9.42
C PHE A 75 3.40 -13.02 -9.74
N ASN A 76 4.26 -13.63 -8.95
CA ASN A 76 5.70 -13.62 -9.16
C ASN A 76 6.08 -14.53 -10.34
N ASN A 77 6.27 -13.92 -11.51
CA ASN A 77 6.65 -14.62 -12.73
C ASN A 77 8.14 -15.00 -12.69
N TYR A 78 9.01 -14.03 -12.39
CA TYR A 78 10.44 -14.25 -12.36
C TYR A 78 11.11 -13.15 -11.53
N THR A 79 11.39 -13.36 -10.25
CA THR A 79 12.06 -12.33 -9.43
C THR A 79 13.19 -12.89 -8.57
N ARG A 80 13.92 -11.97 -7.95
CA ARG A 80 14.92 -12.23 -6.89
C ARG A 80 14.32 -12.13 -5.48
N GLU A 81 13.03 -11.78 -5.38
CA GLU A 81 12.33 -11.48 -4.13
C GLU A 81 11.70 -12.74 -3.51
N SER A 82 11.22 -12.59 -2.27
CA SER A 82 10.59 -13.67 -1.51
C SER A 82 9.35 -14.20 -2.22
N LYS A 83 9.42 -15.45 -2.70
CA LYS A 83 8.25 -16.17 -3.25
C LYS A 83 7.20 -16.51 -2.18
N LEU A 84 7.50 -16.21 -0.90
CA LEU A 84 6.64 -16.59 0.21
C LEU A 84 5.42 -15.69 0.32
N PHE A 85 5.56 -14.42 -0.04
CA PHE A 85 4.46 -13.47 -0.02
C PHE A 85 3.39 -13.81 -1.06
N ASP A 86 3.80 -14.33 -2.23
CA ASP A 86 2.93 -14.88 -3.29
C ASP A 86 2.17 -16.16 -2.85
N GLU A 87 2.66 -16.85 -1.81
CA GLU A 87 2.01 -18.02 -1.17
C GLU A 87 1.22 -17.68 0.12
N PRO A 88 0.82 -16.42 0.28
CA PRO A 88 0.56 -15.74 1.56
C PRO A 88 1.29 -16.28 2.80
N ARG A 89 2.53 -16.75 2.71
CA ARG A 89 3.30 -17.25 3.85
C ARG A 89 4.12 -16.12 4.48
N ILE A 90 3.46 -15.36 5.35
CA ILE A 90 4.04 -14.16 5.99
C ILE A 90 4.65 -14.56 7.35
N LEU A 91 5.98 -14.58 7.42
CA LEU A 91 6.72 -14.88 8.65
C LEU A 91 7.24 -13.60 9.30
N TYR A 92 7.17 -13.51 10.62
CA TYR A 92 7.63 -12.32 11.34
C TYR A 92 9.16 -12.11 11.32
N ASN A 93 9.93 -13.15 11.01
CA ASN A 93 11.37 -13.07 10.82
C ASN A 93 11.77 -12.81 9.35
N ASP A 94 10.80 -12.57 8.46
CA ASP A 94 11.07 -12.20 7.08
C ASP A 94 11.66 -10.76 7.03
N PRO A 95 12.80 -10.55 6.35
CA PRO A 95 13.39 -9.22 6.19
C PRO A 95 12.44 -8.17 5.61
N ASP A 96 11.51 -8.56 4.74
CA ASP A 96 10.56 -7.65 4.10
C ASP A 96 9.53 -7.13 5.12
N VAL A 97 9.06 -7.98 6.05
CA VAL A 97 8.20 -7.55 7.16
C VAL A 97 8.92 -6.52 8.03
N ASN A 98 10.19 -6.79 8.38
CA ASN A 98 11.01 -5.86 9.15
C ASN A 98 11.32 -4.56 8.37
N GLY A 99 11.44 -4.63 7.04
CA GLY A 99 11.60 -3.46 6.17
C GLY A 99 10.38 -2.56 6.20
N LEU A 100 9.19 -3.12 5.96
CA LEU A 100 7.92 -2.39 5.97
C LEU A 100 7.61 -1.78 7.34
N GLU A 101 7.87 -2.51 8.43
CA GLU A 101 7.70 -2.00 9.78
C GLU A 101 8.60 -0.78 10.04
N ARG A 102 9.89 -0.89 9.71
CA ARG A 102 10.85 0.22 9.87
C ARG A 102 10.48 1.42 9.02
N ALA A 103 10.00 1.21 7.80
CA ALA A 103 9.56 2.31 6.93
C ALA A 103 8.41 3.12 7.56
N VAL A 104 7.41 2.45 8.14
CA VAL A 104 6.31 3.11 8.86
C VAL A 104 6.78 3.84 10.11
N GLN A 105 7.71 3.25 10.88
CA GLN A 105 8.32 3.92 12.02
C GLN A 105 9.09 5.17 11.58
N GLN A 106 9.87 5.09 10.50
CA GLN A 106 10.68 6.20 9.99
C GLN A 106 9.82 7.40 9.57
N LEU A 107 8.68 7.19 8.88
CA LEU A 107 7.78 8.29 8.52
C LEU A 107 7.29 9.07 9.75
N ARG A 108 6.98 8.35 10.83
CA ARG A 108 6.50 8.95 12.08
C ARG A 108 7.62 9.67 12.82
N ALA A 109 8.76 9.00 12.98
CA ALA A 109 9.93 9.55 13.67
C ALA A 109 10.51 10.79 12.96
N THR A 110 10.57 10.79 11.62
CA THR A 110 11.03 11.95 10.85
C THR A 110 10.12 13.16 11.07
N ALA A 111 8.80 12.96 11.13
CA ALA A 111 7.89 14.06 11.42
C ALA A 111 8.02 14.55 12.88
N ASP A 112 8.11 13.63 13.84
CA ASP A 112 8.27 13.97 15.26
C ASP A 112 9.55 14.77 15.52
N PHE A 113 10.68 14.33 14.94
CA PHE A 113 11.93 15.08 15.02
C PHE A 113 11.83 16.47 14.39
N ALA A 114 11.10 16.62 13.27
CA ALA A 114 10.86 17.92 12.66
C ALA A 114 10.14 18.87 13.63
N PHE A 115 9.07 18.38 14.27
CA PHE A 115 8.28 19.17 15.21
C PHE A 115 9.03 19.48 16.50
N GLU A 116 9.76 18.51 17.06
CA GLU A 116 10.40 18.64 18.36
C GLU A 116 11.78 19.32 18.31
N LYS A 117 12.49 19.24 17.18
CA LYS A 117 13.88 19.70 17.07
C LYS A 117 14.09 20.72 15.94
N VAL A 118 13.75 20.37 14.70
CA VAL A 118 14.06 21.23 13.53
C VAL A 118 13.29 22.54 13.61
N SER A 119 12.01 22.50 13.98
CA SER A 119 11.16 23.68 14.09
C SER A 119 11.60 24.68 15.16
N GLN A 120 12.35 24.23 16.17
CA GLN A 120 12.86 25.10 17.24
C GLN A 120 14.07 25.93 16.77
N HIS A 121 14.77 25.46 15.74
CA HIS A 121 15.98 26.10 15.22
C HIS A 121 15.71 26.92 13.97
N ASP A 122 14.83 26.44 13.08
CA ASP A 122 14.43 27.17 11.88
C ASP A 122 13.37 28.23 12.22
N LYS A 123 13.69 29.50 11.97
CA LYS A 123 12.78 30.63 12.26
C LYS A 123 11.75 30.86 11.16
N ASN A 124 11.89 30.21 10.01
CA ASN A 124 11.10 30.45 8.80
C ASN A 124 10.19 29.26 8.45
N VAL A 125 9.79 28.46 9.44
CA VAL A 125 8.87 27.34 9.22
C VAL A 125 7.55 27.84 8.62
N THR A 126 7.13 27.24 7.52
CA THR A 126 5.93 27.60 6.77
C THR A 126 4.77 26.64 7.05
N GLU A 127 3.53 27.09 6.85
CA GLU A 127 2.34 26.24 6.98
C GLU A 127 2.37 25.06 6.00
N ALA A 128 2.84 25.27 4.77
CA ALA A 128 3.01 24.20 3.78
C ALA A 128 3.98 23.09 4.24
N GLN A 129 5.08 23.44 4.92
CA GLN A 129 6.00 22.45 5.51
C GLN A 129 5.32 21.65 6.64
N LEU A 130 4.58 22.34 7.52
CA LEU A 130 3.82 21.70 8.61
C LEU A 130 2.73 20.76 8.06
N PHE A 131 2.01 21.19 7.03
CA PHE A 131 1.02 20.38 6.32
C PHE A 131 1.63 19.07 5.82
N LYS A 132 2.78 19.16 5.13
CA LYS A 132 3.51 17.98 4.61
C LYS A 132 3.92 17.03 5.73
N LEU A 133 4.54 17.54 6.80
CA LEU A 133 5.02 16.72 7.91
C LEU A 133 3.88 16.03 8.66
N HIS A 134 2.78 16.73 8.96
CA HIS A 134 1.60 16.12 9.59
C HIS A 134 0.96 15.06 8.68
N THR A 135 0.90 15.32 7.38
CA THR A 135 0.42 14.35 6.39
C THR A 135 1.30 13.10 6.36
N ILE A 136 2.63 13.25 6.34
CA ILE A 136 3.58 12.12 6.33
C ILE A 136 3.42 11.29 7.59
N LYS A 137 3.31 11.93 8.77
CA LYS A 137 3.04 11.25 10.05
C LYS A 137 1.71 10.49 10.00
N ALA A 138 0.65 11.15 9.54
CA ALA A 138 -0.66 10.55 9.37
C ALA A 138 -0.64 9.34 8.44
N TYR A 139 0.07 9.44 7.31
CA TYR A 139 0.19 8.36 6.35
C TYR A 139 0.99 7.17 6.90
N GLY A 140 2.02 7.42 7.72
CA GLY A 140 2.70 6.38 8.48
C GLY A 140 1.74 5.60 9.40
N PHE A 141 0.93 6.30 10.20
CA PHE A 141 -0.09 5.64 11.01
C PHE A 141 -1.14 4.91 10.18
N LEU A 142 -1.55 5.46 9.04
CA LEU A 142 -2.50 4.84 8.12
C LEU A 142 -1.95 3.52 7.57
N LEU A 143 -0.72 3.52 7.04
CA LEU A 143 -0.06 2.30 6.57
C LEU A 143 0.07 1.25 7.69
N GLY A 144 0.45 1.67 8.90
CA GLY A 144 0.50 0.78 10.06
C GLY A 144 -0.87 0.17 10.40
N GLY A 145 -1.90 1.00 10.47
CA GLY A 145 -3.26 0.57 10.82
C GLY A 145 -4.00 -0.20 9.72
N GLU A 146 -3.63 -0.04 8.45
CA GLU A 146 -4.21 -0.81 7.35
C GLU A 146 -3.53 -2.17 7.18
N ASN A 147 -2.21 -2.24 7.36
CA ASN A 147 -1.43 -3.40 6.91
C ASN A 147 -0.90 -4.28 8.05
N PHE A 148 -0.81 -3.80 9.30
CA PHE A 148 -0.23 -4.57 10.41
C PHE A 148 -1.28 -4.93 11.45
N MET A 149 -1.04 -6.01 12.21
CA MET A 149 -1.87 -6.38 13.36
C MET A 149 -1.79 -5.36 14.49
N ALA A 150 -0.58 -4.88 14.75
CA ALA A 150 -0.24 -3.85 15.71
C ALA A 150 1.17 -3.34 15.41
N LEU A 151 1.51 -2.15 15.87
CA LEU A 151 2.87 -1.61 15.80
C LEU A 151 3.14 -0.74 17.03
N PRO A 152 4.39 -0.65 17.51
CA PRO A 152 4.77 0.40 18.45
C PRO A 152 4.64 1.78 17.79
N VAL A 153 4.40 2.81 18.60
CA VAL A 153 4.29 4.21 18.16
C VAL A 153 5.49 5.06 18.52
N SER A 154 6.42 4.51 19.29
CA SER A 154 7.73 5.07 19.62
C SER A 154 8.71 3.92 19.83
N GLU A 155 10.01 4.20 19.83
CA GLU A 155 11.04 3.19 20.05
C GLU A 155 10.78 2.45 21.38
N ARG A 156 10.63 1.11 21.30
CA ARG A 156 10.31 0.23 22.44
C ARG A 156 9.08 0.67 23.25
N GLY A 157 8.21 1.47 22.62
CA GLY A 157 7.01 2.02 23.24
C GLY A 157 5.88 1.00 23.36
N ALA A 158 4.74 1.48 23.85
CA ALA A 158 3.53 0.68 23.88
C ALA A 158 3.14 0.26 22.45
N VAL A 159 2.85 -1.02 22.29
CA VAL A 159 2.31 -1.58 21.05
C VAL A 159 0.84 -1.19 20.92
N LYS A 160 0.49 -0.61 19.77
CA LYS A 160 -0.86 -0.14 19.46
C LYS A 160 -1.48 -1.02 18.39
N THR A 161 -2.74 -1.42 18.59
CA THR A 161 -3.46 -2.26 17.62
C THR A 161 -3.70 -1.48 16.33
N TRP A 162 -4.02 -2.21 15.26
CA TRP A 162 -4.35 -1.62 13.96
C TRP A 162 -5.47 -0.55 14.06
N GLN A 163 -6.49 -0.76 14.89
CA GLN A 163 -7.54 0.25 15.11
C GLN A 163 -7.01 1.48 15.83
N GLU A 164 -6.19 1.31 16.87
CA GLU A 164 -5.58 2.43 17.59
C GLU A 164 -4.66 3.25 16.67
N LEU A 165 -3.92 2.59 15.77
CA LEU A 165 -3.10 3.25 14.75
C LEU A 165 -3.96 4.06 13.77
N LEU A 166 -5.10 3.53 13.31
CA LEU A 166 -6.03 4.30 12.47
C LEU A 166 -6.63 5.51 13.21
N GLN A 167 -6.88 5.40 14.51
CA GLN A 167 -7.30 6.55 15.33
C GLN A 167 -6.19 7.61 15.43
N LEU A 168 -4.93 7.21 15.58
CA LEU A 168 -3.78 8.12 15.55
C LEU A 168 -3.58 8.76 14.17
N ALA A 169 -3.89 8.04 13.09
CA ALA A 169 -3.92 8.60 11.74
C ALA A 169 -4.97 9.71 11.65
N LEU A 170 -6.19 9.48 12.13
CA LEU A 170 -7.28 10.48 12.15
C LEU A 170 -6.92 11.74 12.97
N LEU A 171 -6.25 11.57 14.11
CA LEU A 171 -5.74 12.69 14.91
C LEU A 171 -4.70 13.50 14.12
N SER A 172 -3.73 12.82 13.52
CA SER A 172 -2.68 13.47 12.72
C SER A 172 -3.24 14.17 11.47
N LEU A 173 -4.27 13.59 10.83
CA LEU A 173 -4.98 14.21 9.70
C LEU A 173 -5.74 15.47 10.13
N THR A 174 -6.29 15.47 11.35
CA THR A 174 -6.96 16.65 11.91
C THR A 174 -5.97 17.77 12.20
N GLU A 175 -4.75 17.45 12.61
CA GLU A 175 -3.66 18.42 12.70
C GLU A 175 -3.24 18.94 11.33
N SER A 176 -3.07 18.07 10.32
CA SER A 176 -2.73 18.52 8.95
C SER A 176 -3.78 19.45 8.36
N GLU A 177 -5.07 19.22 8.63
CA GLU A 177 -6.17 20.03 8.09
C GLU A 177 -6.04 21.51 8.45
N LYS A 178 -5.46 21.83 9.62
CA LYS A 178 -5.25 23.21 10.09
C LYS A 178 -4.37 24.02 9.15
N TYR A 179 -3.49 23.34 8.40
CA TYR A 179 -2.52 23.93 7.47
C TYR A 179 -2.92 23.70 6.01
N ALA A 180 -4.15 23.22 5.73
CA ALA A 180 -4.62 22.99 4.38
C ALA A 180 -5.11 24.31 3.74
N GLU A 181 -4.23 24.93 2.97
CA GLU A 181 -4.42 26.27 2.40
C GLU A 181 -5.48 26.34 1.27
N ASN A 182 -5.82 25.23 0.64
CA ASN A 182 -6.79 25.18 -0.46
C ASN A 182 -7.66 23.93 -0.46
N ASP A 183 -8.71 23.94 -1.30
CA ASP A 183 -9.71 22.86 -1.34
C ASP A 183 -9.14 21.53 -1.83
N THR A 184 -8.09 21.52 -2.66
CA THR A 184 -7.40 20.28 -3.05
C THR A 184 -6.72 19.63 -1.86
N LEU A 185 -5.99 20.41 -1.04
CA LEU A 185 -5.34 19.90 0.18
C LEU A 185 -6.36 19.40 1.20
N ARG A 186 -7.47 20.13 1.38
CA ARG A 186 -8.57 19.69 2.27
C ARG A 186 -9.24 18.42 1.74
N SER A 187 -9.51 18.34 0.44
CA SER A 187 -10.07 17.14 -0.19
C SER A 187 -9.16 15.92 0.00
N PHE A 188 -7.85 16.12 -0.13
CA PHE A 188 -6.86 15.09 0.14
C PHE A 188 -6.92 14.59 1.60
N VAL A 189 -6.93 15.49 2.57
CA VAL A 189 -7.08 15.13 4.00
C VAL A 189 -8.38 14.38 4.25
N HIS A 190 -9.51 14.87 3.75
CA HIS A 190 -10.82 14.21 3.91
C HIS A 190 -10.87 12.85 3.22
N THR A 191 -10.19 12.66 2.09
CA THR A 191 -10.07 11.36 1.42
C THR A 191 -9.35 10.34 2.31
N LEU A 192 -8.24 10.73 2.94
CA LEU A 192 -7.53 9.85 3.88
C LEU A 192 -8.33 9.58 5.15
N LYS A 193 -9.08 10.58 5.66
CA LYS A 193 -10.01 10.38 6.80
C LYS A 193 -11.12 9.39 6.44
N ALA A 194 -11.71 9.52 5.25
CA ALA A 194 -12.71 8.59 4.77
C ALA A 194 -12.17 7.15 4.69
N ARG A 195 -10.95 6.97 4.16
CA ARG A 195 -10.26 5.66 4.15
C ARG A 195 -10.08 5.08 5.56
N ALA A 196 -9.60 5.88 6.51
CA ALA A 196 -9.44 5.42 7.89
C ALA A 196 -10.78 5.01 8.52
N TYR A 197 -11.83 5.82 8.35
CA TYR A 197 -13.17 5.48 8.85
C TYR A 197 -13.78 4.27 8.15
N TYR A 198 -13.52 4.10 6.85
CA TYR A 198 -13.90 2.90 6.09
C TYR A 198 -13.30 1.66 6.74
N ARG A 199 -11.99 1.64 6.98
CA ARG A 199 -11.30 0.50 7.63
C ARG A 199 -11.75 0.25 9.07
N LEU A 200 -12.21 1.29 9.77
CA LEU A 200 -12.79 1.20 11.12
C LEU A 200 -14.28 0.78 11.13
N GLY A 201 -14.89 0.52 9.97
CA GLY A 201 -16.31 0.18 9.83
C GLY A 201 -17.26 1.31 10.23
N LYS A 202 -16.82 2.57 10.19
CA LYS A 202 -17.63 3.74 10.60
C LYS A 202 -18.39 4.31 9.40
N VAL A 203 -19.43 3.62 8.97
CA VAL A 203 -20.25 3.93 7.78
C VAL A 203 -20.59 5.42 7.65
N ASP A 204 -21.23 6.02 8.67
CA ASP A 204 -21.69 7.41 8.61
C ASP A 204 -20.54 8.40 8.50
N LYS A 205 -19.44 8.15 9.22
CA LYS A 205 -18.25 9.01 9.21
C LYS A 205 -17.50 8.92 7.89
N ALA A 206 -17.37 7.70 7.35
CA ALA A 206 -16.75 7.49 6.05
C ALA A 206 -17.57 8.18 4.94
N LEU A 207 -18.90 8.07 4.98
CA LEU A 207 -19.80 8.76 4.05
C LEU A 207 -19.69 10.29 4.15
N GLU A 208 -19.66 10.82 5.38
CA GLU A 208 -19.50 12.26 5.67
C GLU A 208 -18.18 12.79 5.07
N GLU A 209 -17.06 12.14 5.34
CA GLU A 209 -15.73 12.56 4.90
C GLU A 209 -15.57 12.40 3.38
N SER A 210 -16.07 11.32 2.77
CA SER A 210 -16.08 11.16 1.32
C SER A 210 -16.92 12.23 0.62
N GLY A 211 -18.08 12.58 1.18
CA GLY A 211 -18.93 13.65 0.66
C GLY A 211 -18.24 15.02 0.72
N LYS A 212 -17.55 15.33 1.82
CA LYS A 212 -16.73 16.55 1.94
C LYS A 212 -15.61 16.57 0.90
N ALA A 213 -14.87 15.47 0.77
CA ALA A 213 -13.76 15.37 -0.16
C ALA A 213 -14.19 15.63 -1.61
N LEU A 214 -15.28 14.98 -2.07
CA LEU A 214 -15.79 15.16 -3.43
C LEU A 214 -16.40 16.54 -3.68
N LYS A 215 -16.98 17.17 -2.66
CA LYS A 215 -17.50 18.55 -2.77
C LYS A 215 -16.37 19.56 -2.96
N LEU A 216 -15.24 19.35 -2.28
CA LEU A 216 -14.05 20.21 -2.38
C LEU A 216 -13.28 19.98 -3.69
N CYS A 217 -13.07 18.71 -4.07
CA CYS A 217 -12.40 18.34 -5.31
C CYS A 217 -12.91 16.98 -5.80
N ASN A 218 -13.75 17.00 -6.84
CA ASN A 218 -14.38 15.79 -7.39
C ASN A 218 -13.47 14.97 -8.31
N ASN A 219 -12.29 15.48 -8.65
CA ASN A 219 -11.32 14.85 -9.55
C ASN A 219 -9.94 14.67 -8.90
N LEU A 220 -9.87 14.72 -7.56
CA LEU A 220 -8.64 14.62 -6.77
C LEU A 220 -7.74 13.50 -7.30
N LEU A 221 -6.46 13.81 -7.47
CA LEU A 221 -5.39 12.88 -7.77
C LEU A 221 -4.16 13.32 -6.99
N TRP A 222 -3.87 12.63 -5.89
CA TRP A 222 -2.70 12.89 -5.06
C TRP A 222 -1.71 11.73 -5.18
N GLN A 223 -0.53 12.04 -5.71
CA GLN A 223 0.47 11.04 -6.03
C GLN A 223 1.82 11.41 -5.41
N VAL A 224 2.53 10.38 -4.97
CA VAL A 224 3.92 10.52 -4.54
C VAL A 224 4.82 10.44 -5.76
N GLN A 225 5.68 11.44 -5.88
CA GLN A 225 6.65 11.56 -6.96
C GLN A 225 7.95 10.85 -6.58
N PHE A 226 8.65 10.38 -7.60
CA PHE A 226 9.93 9.69 -7.50
C PHE A 226 10.98 10.46 -8.29
N ASP A 227 12.25 10.25 -7.98
CA ASP A 227 13.37 10.95 -8.57
C ASP A 227 14.47 9.97 -8.97
N GLY A 228 14.29 9.36 -10.14
CA GLY A 228 15.26 8.41 -10.70
C GLY A 228 16.65 9.02 -10.96
N SER A 229 16.76 10.34 -11.09
CA SER A 229 18.06 11.01 -11.25
C SER A 229 18.88 11.01 -9.95
N ASN A 230 18.20 10.99 -8.80
CA ASN A 230 18.81 10.94 -7.47
C ASN A 230 18.59 9.59 -6.75
N SER A 231 18.39 8.52 -7.53
CA SER A 231 18.23 7.14 -7.04
C SER A 231 17.03 6.93 -6.10
N VAL A 232 15.94 7.66 -6.34
CA VAL A 232 14.64 7.44 -5.67
C VAL A 232 13.72 6.77 -6.69
N PHE A 233 13.71 5.44 -6.69
CA PHE A 233 13.02 4.64 -7.71
C PHE A 233 11.65 4.15 -7.23
N ASN A 234 10.71 3.98 -8.16
CA ASN A 234 9.47 3.26 -7.91
C ASN A 234 9.74 1.75 -8.04
N ALA A 235 9.86 1.06 -6.90
CA ALA A 235 10.15 -0.38 -6.87
C ALA A 235 9.14 -1.23 -7.67
N MET A 236 7.84 -0.88 -7.62
CA MET A 236 6.80 -1.59 -8.36
C MET A 236 6.90 -1.39 -9.88
N GLN A 237 7.36 -0.22 -10.33
CA GLN A 237 7.56 0.04 -11.76
C GLN A 237 8.56 -0.92 -12.36
N ASP A 238 9.68 -1.17 -11.68
CA ASP A 238 10.75 -2.02 -12.20
C ASP A 238 10.24 -3.43 -12.50
N ASP A 239 9.51 -4.02 -11.54
CA ASP A 239 9.00 -5.38 -11.60
C ASP A 239 7.86 -5.56 -12.62
N ILE A 240 6.94 -4.60 -12.68
CA ILE A 240 5.86 -4.63 -13.67
C ILE A 240 6.42 -4.40 -15.08
N TRP A 241 7.26 -3.40 -15.28
CA TRP A 241 7.77 -3.02 -16.61
C TRP A 241 8.64 -4.12 -17.21
N LYS A 242 9.53 -4.72 -16.40
CA LYS A 242 10.39 -5.84 -16.83
C LYS A 242 9.65 -7.18 -16.89
N ALA A 243 8.35 -7.20 -16.65
CA ALA A 243 7.52 -8.40 -16.71
C ALA A 243 7.94 -9.50 -15.72
N LEU A 244 8.55 -9.07 -14.59
CA LEU A 244 8.89 -9.91 -13.45
C LEU A 244 7.64 -10.25 -12.63
N TYR A 245 6.71 -9.30 -12.56
CA TYR A 245 5.35 -9.51 -12.05
C TYR A 245 4.35 -9.55 -13.22
N GLN A 246 3.34 -10.41 -13.10
CA GLN A 246 2.34 -10.59 -14.16
C GLN A 246 0.88 -10.56 -13.65
N PRO A 247 0.02 -9.77 -14.32
CA PRO A 247 -1.44 -9.87 -14.37
C PRO A 247 -2.40 -10.30 -13.26
N LEU A 248 -2.56 -11.58 -12.99
CA LEU A 248 -3.87 -12.24 -13.18
C LEU A 248 -4.58 -11.90 -14.54
N PRO A 249 -5.02 -12.91 -15.33
CA PRO A 249 -5.50 -12.67 -16.70
C PRO A 249 -6.64 -11.66 -16.84
N ARG A 250 -7.50 -11.51 -15.82
CA ARG A 250 -8.61 -10.53 -15.84
C ARG A 250 -8.15 -9.07 -15.76
N LEU A 251 -6.98 -8.81 -15.19
CA LEU A 251 -6.45 -7.46 -14.99
C LEU A 251 -5.42 -7.08 -16.08
N ASN A 252 -5.17 -7.99 -17.02
CA ASN A 252 -4.12 -7.83 -18.01
C ASN A 252 -4.26 -6.55 -18.85
N PHE A 253 -5.48 -6.08 -19.12
CA PHE A 253 -5.73 -4.82 -19.84
C PHE A 253 -5.28 -3.55 -19.11
N LEU A 254 -5.00 -3.63 -17.81
CA LEU A 254 -4.54 -2.51 -16.98
C LEU A 254 -3.01 -2.43 -16.91
N ASN A 255 -2.31 -3.38 -17.54
CA ASN A 255 -0.89 -3.58 -17.35
C ASN A 255 -0.06 -3.35 -18.63
N PRO A 256 1.11 -2.71 -18.55
CA PRO A 256 1.72 -2.16 -17.34
C PRO A 256 1.07 -0.83 -16.91
N LYS A 257 0.74 -0.69 -15.62
CA LYS A 257 0.25 0.58 -15.08
C LYS A 257 1.36 1.62 -14.99
N TYR A 258 2.55 1.17 -14.61
CA TYR A 258 3.76 1.97 -14.54
C TYR A 258 4.69 1.63 -15.71
N VAL A 259 5.11 2.65 -16.45
CA VAL A 259 5.91 2.50 -17.67
C VAL A 259 7.27 3.14 -17.52
N GLN A 260 8.26 2.63 -18.26
CA GLN A 260 9.56 3.29 -18.38
C GLN A 260 9.63 4.09 -19.68
N LEU A 261 9.63 5.42 -19.60
CA LEU A 261 9.73 6.31 -20.76
C LEU A 261 11.18 6.70 -21.09
N THR A 262 12.00 6.93 -20.07
CA THR A 262 13.43 7.23 -20.15
C THR A 262 14.18 6.44 -19.07
N SER A 263 15.52 6.47 -19.02
CA SER A 263 16.28 5.74 -18.00
C SER A 263 16.12 6.26 -16.56
N THR A 264 15.58 7.46 -16.37
CA THR A 264 15.38 8.10 -15.05
C THR A 264 13.92 8.45 -14.77
N TYR A 265 13.01 8.10 -15.69
CA TYR A 265 11.58 8.33 -15.51
C TYR A 265 11.01 7.33 -14.52
N GLU A 266 10.38 7.84 -13.46
CA GLU A 266 9.70 7.05 -12.45
C GLU A 266 8.23 7.47 -12.39
N SER A 267 7.33 6.51 -12.60
CA SER A 267 5.89 6.72 -12.58
C SER A 267 5.45 7.01 -11.15
N PRO A 268 4.62 8.03 -10.92
CA PRO A 268 4.14 8.34 -9.57
C PRO A 268 3.10 7.33 -9.09
N ILE A 269 3.06 7.08 -7.78
CA ILE A 269 2.08 6.19 -7.14
C ILE A 269 0.99 7.03 -6.48
N SER A 270 -0.27 6.76 -6.81
CA SER A 270 -1.43 7.41 -6.21
C SER A 270 -1.64 6.93 -4.77
N ILE A 271 -1.59 7.84 -3.80
CA ILE A 271 -1.86 7.51 -2.39
C ILE A 271 -3.24 7.99 -1.93
N ALA A 272 -3.91 8.84 -2.71
CA ALA A 272 -5.32 9.23 -2.54
C ALA A 272 -5.89 9.75 -3.86
N LYS A 273 -7.13 9.35 -4.19
CA LYS A 273 -7.81 9.79 -5.40
C LYS A 273 -9.33 9.75 -5.21
N ALA A 274 -10.04 10.60 -5.96
CA ALA A 274 -11.50 10.76 -5.82
C ALA A 274 -12.28 9.45 -6.02
N GLU A 275 -11.76 8.51 -6.81
CA GLU A 275 -12.36 7.19 -7.02
C GLU A 275 -12.58 6.43 -5.71
N GLU A 276 -11.71 6.60 -4.72
CA GLU A 276 -11.86 5.98 -3.41
C GLU A 276 -13.09 6.48 -2.66
N ASN A 277 -13.32 7.79 -2.67
CA ASN A 277 -14.51 8.36 -2.04
C ASN A 277 -15.78 7.84 -2.71
N HIS A 278 -15.77 7.70 -4.03
CA HIS A 278 -16.91 7.10 -4.73
C HIS A 278 -17.16 5.65 -4.32
N LEU A 279 -16.11 4.83 -4.19
CA LEU A 279 -16.22 3.42 -3.80
C LEU A 279 -16.67 3.26 -2.35
N ILE A 280 -16.11 4.06 -1.42
CA ILE A 280 -16.55 4.10 -0.02
C ILE A 280 -18.03 4.50 0.06
N MET A 281 -18.43 5.55 -0.67
CA MET A 281 -19.83 5.97 -0.69
C MET A 281 -20.75 4.91 -1.28
N ALA A 282 -20.34 4.23 -2.37
CA ALA A 282 -21.14 3.18 -2.98
C ALA A 282 -21.38 2.01 -2.02
N GLU A 283 -20.33 1.53 -1.34
CA GLU A 283 -20.44 0.47 -0.34
C GLU A 283 -21.31 0.91 0.85
N ALA A 284 -21.12 2.14 1.35
CA ALA A 284 -21.94 2.68 2.44
C ALA A 284 -23.42 2.79 2.06
N LEU A 285 -23.73 3.23 0.83
CA LEU A 285 -25.09 3.31 0.33
C LEU A 285 -25.70 1.92 0.18
N LEU A 286 -24.92 0.94 -0.27
CA LEU A 286 -25.36 -0.44 -0.39
C LEU A 286 -25.67 -1.06 0.98
N ALA A 287 -24.77 -0.91 1.97
CA ALA A 287 -24.99 -1.35 3.35
C ALA A 287 -26.25 -0.72 3.99
N LYS A 288 -26.58 0.52 3.60
CA LYS A 288 -27.83 1.21 3.98
C LYS A 288 -29.06 0.79 3.18
N GLN A 289 -28.95 -0.23 2.32
CA GLN A 289 -30.01 -0.71 1.43
C GLN A 289 -30.50 0.34 0.42
N GLU A 290 -29.68 1.35 0.11
CA GLU A 290 -29.97 2.40 -0.86
C GLU A 290 -29.45 2.03 -2.26
N THR A 291 -29.87 0.88 -2.79
CA THR A 291 -29.36 0.26 -4.03
C THR A 291 -29.35 1.20 -5.24
N ASP A 292 -30.42 1.97 -5.46
CA ASP A 292 -30.50 2.89 -6.60
C ASP A 292 -29.47 4.02 -6.51
N LYS A 293 -29.24 4.55 -5.30
CA LYS A 293 -28.21 5.56 -5.07
C LYS A 293 -26.82 4.97 -5.19
N CYS A 294 -26.60 3.74 -4.72
CA CYS A 294 -25.34 3.02 -4.96
C CYS A 294 -25.04 2.89 -6.46
N LYS A 295 -26.02 2.43 -7.26
CA LYS A 295 -25.85 2.34 -8.73
C LYS A 295 -25.57 3.71 -9.36
N ALA A 296 -26.26 4.76 -8.94
CA ALA A 296 -25.99 6.12 -9.41
C ALA A 296 -24.56 6.58 -9.06
N GLN A 297 -24.09 6.28 -7.84
CA GLN A 297 -22.74 6.58 -7.38
C GLN A 297 -21.67 5.87 -8.22
N LEU A 298 -21.88 4.57 -8.53
CA LEU A 298 -20.97 3.80 -9.38
C LEU A 298 -20.94 4.33 -10.82
N LYS A 299 -22.08 4.81 -11.35
CA LYS A 299 -22.10 5.45 -12.68
C LYS A 299 -21.35 6.78 -12.71
N GLN A 300 -21.41 7.57 -11.63
CA GLN A 300 -20.57 8.77 -11.50
C GLN A 300 -19.09 8.41 -11.47
N LEU A 301 -18.72 7.35 -10.71
CA LEU A 301 -17.37 6.82 -10.71
C LEU A 301 -16.91 6.39 -12.10
N LEU A 302 -17.73 5.69 -12.87
CA LEU A 302 -17.39 5.34 -14.26
C LEU A 302 -17.12 6.58 -15.12
N GLY A 303 -17.88 7.66 -14.92
CA GLY A 303 -17.62 8.95 -15.57
C GLY A 303 -16.23 9.49 -15.23
N LEU A 304 -15.86 9.49 -13.95
CA LEU A 304 -14.54 9.91 -13.49
C LEU A 304 -13.43 9.02 -14.07
N VAL A 305 -13.56 7.70 -13.99
CA VAL A 305 -12.56 6.76 -14.52
C VAL A 305 -12.35 6.95 -16.02
N LYS A 306 -13.41 7.15 -16.80
CA LYS A 306 -13.32 7.44 -18.25
C LYS A 306 -12.66 8.78 -18.57
N SER A 307 -12.66 9.73 -17.62
CA SER A 307 -11.98 11.02 -17.79
C SER A 307 -10.49 10.97 -17.46
N ARG A 308 -9.99 9.88 -16.85
CA ARG A 308 -8.58 9.72 -16.51
C ARG A 308 -7.72 9.47 -17.75
N PRO A 309 -6.44 9.89 -17.74
CA PRO A 309 -5.56 9.76 -18.88
C PRO A 309 -5.22 8.29 -19.19
N VAL A 310 -5.21 7.99 -20.49
CA VAL A 310 -4.73 6.72 -21.07
C VAL A 310 -3.45 7.01 -21.84
N LEU A 311 -2.40 6.25 -21.54
CA LEU A 311 -1.17 6.32 -22.31
C LEU A 311 -1.28 5.39 -23.52
N HIS A 312 -1.03 5.94 -24.70
CA HIS A 312 -1.07 5.22 -25.97
C HIS A 312 0.33 4.83 -26.43
N ASP A 313 0.39 3.93 -27.42
CA ASP A 313 1.61 3.51 -28.11
C ASP A 313 2.70 2.91 -27.21
N VAL A 314 2.30 2.27 -26.10
CA VAL A 314 3.22 1.61 -25.17
C VAL A 314 3.80 0.34 -25.80
N LYS A 315 5.14 0.26 -25.84
CA LYS A 315 5.91 -0.86 -26.39
C LYS A 315 6.16 -1.95 -25.34
N ASP A 316 5.11 -2.62 -24.89
CA ASP A 316 5.18 -3.70 -23.90
C ASP A 316 5.50 -5.06 -24.55
N TRP A 317 6.70 -5.21 -25.13
CA TRP A 317 7.11 -6.37 -25.93
C TRP A 317 7.99 -7.39 -25.19
N ALA A 318 8.04 -7.32 -23.85
CA ALA A 318 8.87 -8.23 -23.08
C ALA A 318 8.49 -9.69 -23.35
N LYS A 319 9.47 -10.52 -23.76
CA LYS A 319 9.22 -11.93 -24.11
C LYS A 319 8.66 -12.74 -22.93
N THR A 320 9.04 -12.36 -21.71
CA THR A 320 8.58 -12.94 -20.44
C THR A 320 7.08 -12.73 -20.17
N ARG A 321 6.39 -11.88 -20.93
CA ARG A 321 4.93 -11.70 -20.85
C ARG A 321 4.12 -12.93 -21.28
N ALA A 322 4.66 -13.76 -22.17
CA ALA A 322 3.96 -14.94 -22.69
C ALA A 322 4.57 -16.26 -22.18
N VAL A 323 5.90 -16.29 -22.04
CA VAL A 323 6.68 -17.49 -21.64
C VAL A 323 7.77 -17.05 -20.66
N GLY A 324 7.37 -16.59 -19.49
CA GLY A 324 8.27 -16.29 -18.38
C GLY A 324 8.01 -17.24 -17.22
N GLY A 325 9.06 -17.58 -16.46
CA GLY A 325 8.86 -18.16 -15.14
C GLY A 325 8.29 -19.57 -15.09
N ILE A 326 7.29 -19.72 -14.21
CA ILE A 326 6.67 -20.98 -13.80
C ILE A 326 5.30 -21.25 -14.46
N LYS A 327 4.71 -20.27 -15.18
CA LYS A 327 3.37 -20.36 -15.77
C LYS A 327 3.36 -19.77 -17.18
N GLU A 328 2.62 -20.39 -18.10
CA GLU A 328 2.33 -19.78 -19.40
C GLU A 328 1.20 -18.75 -19.28
N TYR A 329 1.26 -17.69 -20.09
CA TYR A 329 0.30 -16.58 -20.04
C TYR A 329 -0.48 -16.39 -21.35
N PRO A 330 -1.74 -15.92 -21.30
CA PRO A 330 -2.46 -15.55 -22.52
C PRO A 330 -1.75 -14.41 -23.25
N ASP A 331 -1.52 -14.59 -24.54
CA ASP A 331 -0.59 -13.76 -25.32
C ASP A 331 -1.26 -12.94 -26.44
N GLY A 332 -2.59 -12.82 -26.41
CA GLY A 332 -3.35 -12.11 -27.43
C GLY A 332 -4.78 -11.73 -27.02
N ALA A 333 -5.32 -10.69 -27.64
CA ALA A 333 -6.67 -10.18 -27.37
C ALA A 333 -7.81 -11.13 -27.80
N ALA A 334 -7.48 -12.22 -28.49
CA ALA A 334 -8.45 -13.27 -28.81
C ALA A 334 -8.82 -14.12 -27.58
N TYR A 335 -7.99 -14.12 -26.52
CA TYR A 335 -8.31 -14.83 -25.30
C TYR A 335 -9.50 -14.20 -24.58
N VAL A 336 -10.39 -15.06 -24.08
CA VAL A 336 -11.51 -14.67 -23.23
C VAL A 336 -11.32 -15.24 -21.83
N VAL A 337 -11.74 -14.49 -20.81
CA VAL A 337 -11.43 -14.80 -19.40
C VAL A 337 -12.72 -14.97 -18.60
N ALA A 338 -12.86 -16.08 -17.88
CA ALA A 338 -13.88 -16.29 -16.86
C ALA A 338 -13.27 -16.06 -15.46
N ALA A 339 -14.01 -15.44 -14.54
CA ALA A 339 -13.48 -15.09 -13.22
C ALA A 339 -13.42 -16.29 -12.26
N SER A 340 -14.20 -17.34 -12.52
CA SER A 340 -14.13 -18.64 -11.83
C SER A 340 -14.67 -19.77 -12.73
N PRO A 341 -14.50 -21.06 -12.38
CA PRO A 341 -15.09 -22.15 -13.14
C PRO A 341 -16.62 -22.06 -13.18
N GLY A 342 -17.18 -22.12 -14.39
CA GLY A 342 -18.64 -22.03 -14.61
C GLY A 342 -19.16 -20.61 -14.85
N GLU A 343 -18.34 -19.57 -14.63
CA GLU A 343 -18.71 -18.20 -14.94
C GLU A 343 -18.59 -17.86 -16.43
N PRO A 344 -19.35 -16.86 -16.93
CA PRO A 344 -19.26 -16.43 -18.32
C PRO A 344 -17.89 -15.87 -18.69
N TYR A 345 -17.41 -16.25 -19.87
CA TYR A 345 -16.19 -15.68 -20.44
C TYR A 345 -16.40 -14.25 -20.95
N ARG A 346 -15.51 -13.34 -20.55
CA ARG A 346 -15.49 -11.93 -20.95
C ARG A 346 -14.36 -11.66 -21.95
N LYS A 347 -14.66 -10.84 -22.95
CA LYS A 347 -13.71 -10.36 -23.97
C LYS A 347 -13.02 -9.07 -23.53
N GLY A 348 -11.89 -8.74 -24.16
CA GLY A 348 -11.23 -7.43 -23.99
C GLY A 348 -10.40 -7.28 -22.72
N LEU A 349 -10.26 -8.33 -21.91
CA LEU A 349 -9.45 -8.32 -20.68
C LEU A 349 -7.98 -8.62 -20.92
N VAL A 350 -7.64 -9.19 -22.08
CA VAL A 350 -6.26 -9.49 -22.50
C VAL A 350 -5.88 -8.61 -23.69
N LEU A 351 -4.68 -8.03 -23.67
CA LEU A 351 -4.12 -7.25 -24.78
C LEU A 351 -3.10 -8.04 -25.59
N SER A 352 -3.04 -7.79 -26.90
CA SER A 352 -2.01 -8.37 -27.76
C SER A 352 -0.70 -7.57 -27.65
N ARG A 353 0.40 -8.26 -27.32
CA ARG A 353 1.69 -7.63 -26.93
C ARG A 353 2.89 -8.05 -27.80
N LYS A 354 2.62 -8.62 -28.98
CA LYS A 354 3.70 -9.10 -29.86
C LYS A 354 4.09 -8.00 -30.84
N LYS A 355 5.40 -7.75 -30.97
CA LYS A 355 5.93 -6.84 -31.99
C LYS A 355 5.31 -7.19 -33.37
N PRO A 356 4.76 -6.22 -34.11
CA PRO A 356 4.87 -4.76 -33.93
C PRO A 356 3.73 -4.08 -33.12
N GLN A 357 2.83 -4.82 -32.47
CA GLN A 357 1.63 -4.27 -31.81
C GLN A 357 1.98 -3.46 -30.55
N VAL A 358 1.46 -2.26 -30.42
CA VAL A 358 1.55 -1.43 -29.21
C VAL A 358 0.23 -1.42 -28.45
N VAL A 359 0.27 -1.09 -27.15
CA VAL A 359 -0.92 -1.11 -26.28
C VAL A 359 -1.28 0.28 -25.77
N SER A 360 -2.54 0.43 -25.37
CA SER A 360 -3.04 1.60 -24.63
C SER A 360 -3.42 1.17 -23.22
N VAL A 361 -2.90 1.88 -22.21
CA VAL A 361 -3.05 1.51 -20.80
C VAL A 361 -3.46 2.72 -19.95
N PRO A 362 -4.44 2.58 -19.04
CA PRO A 362 -4.76 3.62 -18.08
C PRO A 362 -3.60 3.87 -17.12
N THR A 363 -3.26 5.13 -16.86
CA THR A 363 -2.13 5.48 -15.98
C THR A 363 -2.55 5.85 -14.55
N VAL A 364 -3.84 6.08 -14.33
CA VAL A 364 -4.41 6.44 -13.01
C VAL A 364 -5.43 5.41 -12.55
N SER A 365 -6.51 5.24 -13.31
CA SER A 365 -7.60 4.33 -12.99
C SER A 365 -8.15 3.74 -14.28
N GLY A 366 -8.45 2.45 -14.27
CA GLY A 366 -9.18 1.76 -15.33
C GLY A 366 -10.13 0.75 -14.73
N THR A 367 -11.17 0.37 -15.47
CA THR A 367 -12.08 -0.69 -15.06
C THR A 367 -12.70 -1.35 -16.28
N SER A 368 -12.97 -2.65 -16.16
CA SER A 368 -13.72 -3.43 -17.13
C SER A 368 -15.24 -3.36 -16.89
N VAL A 369 -15.66 -2.78 -15.77
CA VAL A 369 -17.07 -2.64 -15.40
C VAL A 369 -17.76 -1.61 -16.30
N THR A 370 -18.94 -1.96 -16.80
CA THR A 370 -19.76 -1.08 -17.64
C THR A 370 -21.02 -0.62 -16.92
N ALA A 371 -21.70 0.39 -17.47
CA ALA A 371 -22.97 0.86 -16.92
C ALA A 371 -24.04 -0.25 -16.98
N GLU A 372 -24.02 -1.07 -18.03
CA GLU A 372 -24.92 -2.20 -18.21
C GLU A 372 -24.70 -3.26 -17.13
N MET A 373 -23.44 -3.54 -16.75
CA MET A 373 -23.14 -4.46 -15.65
C MET A 373 -23.74 -3.95 -14.33
N ILE A 374 -23.59 -2.65 -14.03
CA ILE A 374 -24.19 -2.03 -12.84
C ILE A 374 -25.72 -2.13 -12.86
N ASP A 375 -26.34 -1.86 -14.01
CA ASP A 375 -27.79 -1.90 -14.15
C ASP A 375 -28.36 -3.31 -14.01
N GLN A 376 -27.64 -4.31 -14.51
CA GLN A 376 -28.01 -5.72 -14.47
C GLN A 376 -27.91 -6.34 -13.06
N CYS A 377 -27.08 -5.81 -12.16
CA CYS A 377 -27.02 -6.30 -10.77
C CYS A 377 -28.36 -6.10 -10.05
N GLN A 378 -29.10 -7.18 -9.77
CA GLN A 378 -30.40 -7.12 -9.07
C GLN A 378 -30.32 -7.45 -7.58
N VAL A 379 -29.23 -8.09 -7.14
CA VAL A 379 -29.07 -8.57 -5.77
C VAL A 379 -27.90 -7.86 -5.09
N HIS A 380 -28.01 -7.67 -3.78
CA HIS A 380 -27.04 -6.98 -2.93
C HIS A 380 -25.61 -7.49 -3.16
N ASP A 381 -25.42 -8.80 -3.04
CA ASP A 381 -24.12 -9.46 -3.13
C ASP A 381 -23.48 -9.30 -4.52
N ALA A 382 -24.28 -9.32 -5.59
CA ALA A 382 -23.77 -9.13 -6.94
C ALA A 382 -23.31 -7.68 -7.15
N LEU A 383 -23.97 -6.70 -6.52
CA LEU A 383 -23.55 -5.31 -6.58
C LEU A 383 -22.32 -5.06 -5.71
N LEU A 384 -22.23 -5.69 -4.54
CA LEU A 384 -21.06 -5.64 -3.67
C LEU A 384 -19.84 -6.29 -4.34
N GLU A 385 -20.01 -7.44 -4.99
CA GLU A 385 -18.94 -8.10 -5.74
C GLU A 385 -18.44 -7.19 -6.89
N LEU A 386 -19.36 -6.47 -7.53
CA LEU A 386 -19.01 -5.48 -8.55
C LEU A 386 -18.22 -4.29 -7.97
N ILE A 387 -18.57 -3.81 -6.77
CA ILE A 387 -17.79 -2.79 -6.04
C ILE A 387 -16.36 -3.30 -5.81
N TYR A 388 -16.19 -4.52 -5.31
CA TYR A 388 -14.86 -5.10 -5.07
C TYR A 388 -14.05 -5.35 -6.34
N LEU A 389 -14.71 -5.71 -7.44
CA LEU A 389 -14.07 -5.75 -8.75
C LEU A 389 -13.56 -4.37 -9.17
N MET A 390 -14.39 -3.32 -9.02
CA MET A 390 -13.95 -1.96 -9.34
C MET A 390 -12.80 -1.51 -8.42
N ARG A 391 -12.84 -1.83 -7.11
CA ARG A 391 -11.71 -1.57 -6.19
C ARG A 391 -10.43 -2.25 -6.68
N GLN A 392 -10.50 -3.53 -7.03
CA GLN A 392 -9.36 -4.29 -7.54
C GLN A 392 -8.76 -3.64 -8.79
N GLU A 393 -9.59 -3.34 -9.79
CA GLU A 393 -9.13 -2.79 -11.07
C GLU A 393 -8.64 -1.34 -10.96
N ILE A 394 -9.34 -0.51 -10.20
CA ILE A 394 -8.99 0.91 -10.06
C ILE A 394 -7.70 1.08 -9.26
N PHE A 395 -7.52 0.27 -8.21
CA PHE A 395 -6.36 0.37 -7.30
C PHE A 395 -5.25 -0.64 -7.59
N ILE A 396 -5.28 -1.33 -8.74
CA ILE A 396 -4.18 -2.23 -9.13
C ILE A 396 -2.84 -1.51 -9.09
N ALA A 397 -1.80 -2.17 -8.56
CA ALA A 397 -0.48 -1.59 -8.35
C ALA A 397 -0.50 -0.28 -7.54
N GLU A 398 -1.38 -0.15 -6.55
CA GLU A 398 -1.39 0.98 -5.59
C GLU A 398 -1.29 0.51 -4.12
N GLY A 399 -1.08 -0.78 -3.89
CA GLY A 399 -0.85 -1.36 -2.56
C GLY A 399 -2.10 -1.44 -1.70
N ARG A 400 -3.28 -1.60 -2.32
CA ARG A 400 -4.58 -1.60 -1.61
C ARG A 400 -5.18 -2.99 -1.44
N ARG A 401 -4.83 -3.92 -2.32
CA ARG A 401 -5.59 -5.16 -2.47
C ARG A 401 -5.42 -6.13 -1.29
N MET A 402 -4.24 -6.21 -0.69
CA MET A 402 -4.01 -6.99 0.53
C MET A 402 -5.01 -6.62 1.65
N ASN A 403 -5.32 -5.34 1.80
CA ASN A 403 -6.20 -4.83 2.84
C ASN A 403 -7.68 -5.13 2.54
N ASP A 404 -8.07 -5.15 1.26
CA ASP A 404 -9.41 -5.58 0.84
C ASP A 404 -9.60 -7.10 1.01
N LEU A 405 -8.51 -7.87 1.02
CA LEU A 405 -8.48 -9.31 1.33
C LEU A 405 -8.44 -9.61 2.85
N GLY A 406 -8.35 -8.59 3.71
CA GLY A 406 -8.33 -8.74 5.16
C GLY A 406 -7.00 -9.23 5.74
N ILE A 407 -5.94 -9.36 4.93
CA ILE A 407 -4.63 -9.84 5.38
C ILE A 407 -3.93 -8.73 6.20
N ARG A 408 -3.24 -9.12 7.28
CA ARG A 408 -2.39 -8.21 8.09
C ARG A 408 -1.06 -8.84 8.44
N LEU A 409 -0.01 -8.03 8.31
CA LEU A 409 1.36 -8.33 8.65
C LEU A 409 1.56 -8.44 10.18
N PRO A 410 2.47 -9.30 10.66
CA PRO A 410 2.86 -9.37 12.06
C PRO A 410 3.84 -8.24 12.41
N ILE A 411 4.09 -8.06 13.71
CA ILE A 411 5.29 -7.36 14.19
C ILE A 411 6.52 -8.22 13.91
N SER A 412 7.59 -7.58 13.43
CA SER A 412 8.84 -8.23 13.08
C SER A 412 9.57 -8.86 14.27
N GLU A 413 10.46 -9.82 13.99
CA GLU A 413 11.29 -10.46 15.00
C GLU A 413 12.18 -9.46 15.74
N VAL A 414 12.69 -8.45 15.05
CA VAL A 414 13.59 -7.44 15.64
C VAL A 414 12.87 -6.67 16.74
N GLU A 415 11.67 -6.15 16.46
CA GLU A 415 10.86 -5.44 17.45
C GLU A 415 10.40 -6.41 18.55
N ALA A 416 9.94 -7.62 18.21
CA ALA A 416 9.48 -8.60 19.19
C ALA A 416 10.57 -9.02 20.19
N LYS A 417 11.84 -9.06 19.77
CA LYS A 417 12.98 -9.33 20.66
C LYS A 417 13.31 -8.13 21.57
N ALA A 418 13.12 -6.91 21.07
CA ALA A 418 13.43 -5.69 21.81
C ALA A 418 12.29 -5.22 22.74
N ASN A 419 11.05 -5.60 22.44
CA ASN A 419 9.85 -5.12 23.11
C ASN A 419 8.92 -6.30 23.51
N PRO A 420 8.92 -6.72 24.78
CA PRO A 420 8.10 -7.85 25.24
C PRO A 420 6.60 -7.69 24.96
N SER A 421 6.09 -6.47 24.85
CA SER A 421 4.68 -6.19 24.54
C SER A 421 4.28 -6.57 23.11
N ALA A 422 5.25 -6.78 22.21
CA ALA A 422 5.00 -7.17 20.83
C ALA A 422 4.78 -8.68 20.64
N ALA A 423 5.11 -9.51 21.63
CA ALA A 423 5.02 -10.98 21.53
C ALA A 423 3.65 -11.51 21.03
N PRO A 424 2.49 -10.96 21.44
CA PRO A 424 1.18 -11.41 20.96
C PRO A 424 0.93 -11.19 19.46
N TYR A 425 1.70 -10.31 18.81
CA TYR A 425 1.45 -9.85 17.44
C TYR A 425 2.47 -10.40 16.41
N THR A 426 3.18 -11.46 16.77
CA THR A 426 4.22 -12.10 15.93
C THR A 426 3.65 -13.09 14.89
N LYS A 427 2.33 -13.17 14.76
CA LYS A 427 1.64 -13.97 13.74
C LYS A 427 0.86 -13.08 12.80
N ALA A 428 1.06 -13.29 11.50
CA ALA A 428 0.25 -12.66 10.48
C ALA A 428 -1.21 -13.09 10.65
N HIS A 429 -2.12 -12.19 10.32
CA HIS A 429 -3.54 -12.53 10.17
C HIS A 429 -3.82 -12.76 8.69
N ILE A 430 -4.24 -13.98 8.37
CA ILE A 430 -4.61 -14.39 7.02
C ILE A 430 -6.01 -15.00 7.15
N PRO A 431 -7.05 -14.38 6.58
CA PRO A 431 -8.40 -14.90 6.68
C PRO A 431 -8.49 -16.33 6.14
N ALA A 432 -9.31 -17.17 6.78
CA ALA A 432 -9.34 -18.61 6.51
C ALA A 432 -9.82 -18.97 5.08
N PHE A 433 -10.51 -18.05 4.39
CA PHE A 433 -10.96 -18.24 3.02
C PHE A 433 -9.87 -17.97 1.97
N ILE A 434 -8.73 -17.39 2.37
CA ILE A 434 -7.61 -17.11 1.45
C ILE A 434 -6.98 -18.44 1.00
N PRO A 435 -6.97 -18.76 -0.30
CA PRO A 435 -6.40 -19.99 -0.79
C PRO A 435 -4.86 -19.95 -0.68
N LEU A 436 -4.30 -20.98 -0.06
CA LEU A 436 -2.84 -21.13 0.12
C LEU A 436 -2.15 -21.68 -1.14
N GLY A 437 -0.82 -21.64 -1.16
CA GLY A 437 -0.01 -22.29 -2.20
C GLY A 437 -0.19 -21.68 -3.60
N GLN A 438 -0.08 -20.35 -3.70
CA GLN A 438 -0.32 -19.56 -4.93
C GLN A 438 -1.73 -19.72 -5.51
N GLY A 439 -2.71 -20.08 -4.67
CA GLY A 439 -4.08 -20.32 -5.09
C GLY A 439 -4.77 -19.06 -5.62
N MET A 440 -4.47 -17.89 -5.04
CA MET A 440 -5.06 -16.61 -5.44
C MET A 440 -4.80 -16.29 -6.92
N ASP A 441 -3.61 -16.64 -7.44
CA ASP A 441 -3.21 -16.39 -8.83
C ASP A 441 -3.29 -17.62 -9.72
N ALA A 442 -4.05 -18.64 -9.31
CA ALA A 442 -4.23 -19.85 -10.10
C ALA A 442 -5.25 -19.65 -11.22
N PHE A 443 -4.89 -20.07 -12.44
CA PHE A 443 -5.79 -20.10 -13.58
C PHE A 443 -5.42 -21.24 -14.53
N GLU A 444 -6.38 -21.67 -15.34
CA GLU A 444 -6.20 -22.64 -16.42
C GLU A 444 -6.19 -21.92 -17.78
N LEU A 445 -5.26 -22.29 -18.64
CA LEU A 445 -5.09 -21.75 -19.99
C LEU A 445 -5.41 -22.80 -21.05
N ASP A 446 -6.56 -22.67 -21.70
CA ASP A 446 -6.93 -23.47 -22.88
C ASP A 446 -6.51 -22.74 -24.15
N LYS A 447 -5.32 -23.08 -24.65
CA LYS A 447 -4.76 -22.50 -25.89
C LYS A 447 -5.51 -22.90 -27.15
N LYS A 448 -6.22 -24.04 -27.15
CA LYS A 448 -6.94 -24.54 -28.32
C LYS A 448 -8.20 -23.71 -28.56
N ASN A 449 -8.92 -23.39 -27.49
CA ASN A 449 -10.16 -22.61 -27.56
C ASN A 449 -9.96 -21.13 -27.20
N LEU A 450 -8.73 -20.72 -26.89
CA LEU A 450 -8.36 -19.36 -26.48
C LEU A 450 -9.16 -18.90 -25.25
N ARG A 451 -9.22 -19.74 -24.22
CA ARG A 451 -9.96 -19.50 -22.98
C ARG A 451 -9.05 -19.51 -21.78
N VAL A 452 -9.35 -18.64 -20.82
CA VAL A 452 -8.69 -18.59 -19.52
C VAL A 452 -9.73 -18.69 -18.43
N THR A 453 -9.57 -19.64 -17.52
CA THR A 453 -10.47 -19.81 -16.38
C THR A 453 -9.68 -19.55 -15.11
N ILE A 454 -9.95 -18.44 -14.43
CA ILE A 454 -9.37 -18.19 -13.10
C ILE A 454 -9.95 -19.21 -12.13
N ARG A 455 -9.14 -19.69 -11.17
CA ARG A 455 -9.55 -20.75 -10.26
C ARG A 455 -10.41 -20.22 -9.12
N TYR A 456 -10.04 -19.09 -8.54
CA TYR A 456 -10.75 -18.46 -7.43
C TYR A 456 -11.06 -17.00 -7.78
N ASN A 457 -12.34 -16.64 -7.81
CA ASN A 457 -12.77 -15.25 -7.89
C ASN A 457 -12.67 -14.64 -6.48
N MET A 458 -11.56 -14.00 -6.16
CA MET A 458 -11.37 -13.44 -4.81
C MET A 458 -12.39 -12.37 -4.45
N ASN A 459 -12.96 -11.64 -5.43
CA ASN A 459 -14.05 -10.69 -5.15
C ASN A 459 -15.32 -11.41 -4.66
N HIS A 460 -15.64 -12.56 -5.26
CA HIS A 460 -16.73 -13.42 -4.80
C HIS A 460 -16.45 -13.99 -3.40
N LEU A 461 -15.21 -14.41 -3.12
CA LEU A 461 -14.83 -14.93 -1.81
C LEU A 461 -14.87 -13.86 -0.72
N ILE A 462 -14.47 -12.62 -1.01
CA ILE A 462 -14.65 -11.47 -0.10
C ILE A 462 -16.12 -11.33 0.28
N VAL A 463 -17.02 -11.26 -0.71
CA VAL A 463 -18.46 -11.09 -0.47
C VAL A 463 -19.08 -12.28 0.26
N SER A 464 -18.65 -13.49 -0.07
CA SER A 464 -19.11 -14.71 0.61
C SER A 464 -18.74 -14.76 2.10
N ASN A 465 -17.72 -14.00 2.50
CA ASN A 465 -17.23 -13.90 3.88
C ASN A 465 -17.50 -12.52 4.51
N LYS A 466 -18.40 -11.71 3.93
CA LYS A 466 -18.72 -10.35 4.40
C LYS A 466 -19.23 -10.25 5.85
N THR A 467 -19.67 -11.36 6.43
CA THR A 467 -20.13 -11.43 7.84
C THR A 467 -19.00 -11.68 8.83
N THR A 468 -17.76 -11.81 8.36
CA THR A 468 -16.56 -11.91 9.19
C THR A 468 -15.98 -10.52 9.46
N ASP A 469 -15.27 -10.34 10.57
CA ASP A 469 -14.60 -9.07 10.90
C ASP A 469 -13.40 -8.76 9.98
N ASP A 470 -13.09 -9.65 9.04
CA ASP A 470 -11.88 -9.61 8.22
C ASP A 470 -12.03 -8.72 6.98
N VAL A 471 -13.22 -8.67 6.40
CA VAL A 471 -13.50 -8.06 5.09
C VAL A 471 -14.84 -7.35 5.10
N VAL A 472 -15.08 -6.52 4.07
CA VAL A 472 -16.32 -5.75 3.91
C VAL A 472 -16.71 -4.96 5.15
N PRO A 473 -15.96 -3.90 5.50
CA PRO A 473 -16.08 -3.21 6.78
C PRO A 473 -17.47 -2.64 7.14
N PHE A 474 -18.40 -2.58 6.19
CA PHE A 474 -19.74 -2.03 6.38
C PHE A 474 -20.87 -3.07 6.48
N GLU A 475 -20.58 -4.37 6.30
CA GLU A 475 -21.59 -5.46 6.34
C GLU A 475 -21.69 -6.16 7.69
#